data_AF-M3GCV0-F1
#
_entry.id   AF-M3GCV0-F1
#
_cell.length_a   1.000
_cell.length_b   1.000
_cell.length_c   1.000
_cell.angle_alpha   90.00
_cell.angle_beta   90.00
_cell.angle_gamma   90.00
#
_symmetry.space_group_name_H-M   'P 1'
#
loop_
_entity.id
_entity.type
_entity.pdbx_description
1 polymer ?
#
loop_
_entity_poly.entity_id
_entity_poly.type
_entity_poly.pdbx_seq_one_letter_code
_entity_poly.pdbx_strand_id
1 'polypeptide(L)'
;MQDIIEKLKAREFRPLFILSAVFFIYILLTIFPLVTYFSSDGVVQINGKNYTIKDVEKDNPRIARKFYAETNDRLYRVLSEFASKKVVSLAAKERNVSEKDLLEPSIQSPSIEEMRAVYEQYKNSPALQGKSFDQVKTEIENHLVSQKRRKREMPFFPNFAIDTIFP
;
A
#
# COMPACT_ATOMS: atom_id res chain seq x y z
N MET A 1 -42.14 46.73 -36.78
CA MET A 1 -42.50 45.34 -36.42
C MET A 1 -41.34 44.35 -36.60
N GLN A 2 -40.54 44.44 -37.66
CA GLN A 2 -39.41 43.53 -37.89
C GLN A 2 -38.32 43.61 -36.78
N ASP A 3 -37.96 44.80 -36.30
CA ASP A 3 -37.00 44.99 -35.20
C ASP A 3 -37.36 44.30 -33.88
N ILE A 4 -38.66 44.18 -33.59
CA ILE A 4 -39.13 43.58 -32.32
C ILE A 4 -39.01 42.05 -32.41
N ILE A 5 -39.29 41.49 -33.59
CA ILE A 5 -39.15 40.06 -33.87
C ILE A 5 -37.67 39.65 -33.86
N GLU A 6 -36.80 40.48 -34.42
CA GLU A 6 -35.36 40.22 -34.43
C GLU A 6 -34.73 40.29 -33.03
N LYS A 7 -35.15 41.26 -32.20
CA LYS A 7 -34.75 41.36 -30.80
C LYS A 7 -35.26 40.21 -29.94
N LEU A 8 -36.47 39.71 -30.18
CA LEU A 8 -37.02 38.54 -29.47
C LEU A 8 -36.28 37.26 -29.87
N LYS A 9 -36.03 37.06 -31.17
CA LYS A 9 -35.25 35.92 -31.68
C LYS A 9 -33.81 35.92 -31.16
N ALA A 10 -33.15 37.08 -31.13
CA ALA A 10 -31.81 37.19 -30.55
C ALA A 10 -31.80 36.96 -29.02
N ARG A 11 -32.88 37.29 -28.31
CA ARG A 11 -32.99 37.11 -26.85
C ARG A 11 -33.20 35.64 -26.44
N GLU A 12 -33.89 34.85 -27.25
CA GLU A 12 -34.06 33.40 -27.01
C GLU A 12 -32.87 32.57 -27.50
N PHE A 13 -32.22 32.95 -28.62
CA PHE A 13 -31.09 32.18 -29.15
C PHE A 13 -29.80 32.36 -28.34
N ARG A 14 -29.54 33.54 -27.78
CA ARG A 14 -28.33 33.80 -26.98
C ARG A 14 -28.16 32.87 -25.77
N PRO A 15 -29.16 32.65 -24.90
CA PRO A 15 -29.01 31.74 -23.77
C PRO A 15 -28.85 30.28 -24.21
N LEU A 16 -29.52 29.85 -25.28
CA LEU A 16 -29.35 28.51 -25.86
C LEU A 16 -27.94 28.29 -26.40
N PHE A 17 -27.37 29.27 -27.11
CA PHE A 17 -25.99 29.21 -27.59
C PHE A 17 -24.96 29.18 -26.45
N ILE A 18 -25.18 29.98 -25.40
CA ILE A 18 -24.31 30.00 -24.23
C ILE A 18 -24.38 28.65 -23.50
N LEU A 19 -25.58 28.11 -23.29
CA LEU A 19 -25.77 26.81 -22.64
C LEU A 19 -25.10 25.67 -23.43
N SER A 20 -25.26 25.68 -24.75
CA SER A 20 -24.58 24.76 -25.68
C SER A 20 -23.06 24.88 -25.60
N ALA A 21 -22.53 26.10 -25.60
CA ALA A 21 -21.09 26.33 -25.51
C ALA A 21 -20.51 25.84 -24.18
N VAL A 22 -21.18 26.11 -23.06
CA VAL A 22 -20.78 25.60 -21.73
C VAL A 22 -20.84 24.08 -21.69
N PHE A 23 -21.87 23.47 -22.28
CA PHE A 23 -22.00 22.02 -22.36
C PHE A 23 -20.86 21.38 -23.18
N PHE A 24 -20.50 21.97 -24.32
CA PHE A 24 -19.36 21.50 -25.12
C PHE A 24 -18.02 21.66 -24.38
N ILE A 25 -17.81 22.78 -23.69
CA ILE A 25 -16.61 22.99 -22.87
C ILE A 25 -16.54 21.95 -21.75
N TYR A 26 -17.67 21.67 -21.09
CA TYR A 26 -17.77 20.63 -20.06
C TYR A 26 -17.44 19.24 -20.62
N ILE A 27 -17.96 18.90 -21.79
CA ILE A 27 -17.63 17.64 -22.48
C ILE A 27 -16.13 17.58 -22.82
N LEU A 28 -15.55 18.63 -23.39
CA LEU A 28 -14.11 18.69 -23.71
C LEU A 28 -13.23 18.52 -22.47
N LEU A 29 -13.59 19.19 -21.37
CA LEU A 29 -12.87 19.09 -20.10
C LEU A 29 -13.01 17.71 -19.44
N THR A 30 -14.13 17.02 -19.63
CA THR A 30 -14.38 15.69 -19.05
C THR A 30 -13.83 14.55 -19.92
N ILE A 31 -13.76 14.72 -21.25
CA ILE A 31 -13.17 13.73 -22.15
C ILE A 31 -11.66 13.60 -21.92
N PHE A 32 -10.93 14.70 -21.68
CA PHE A 32 -9.48 14.66 -21.50
C PHE A 32 -9.01 13.69 -20.39
N PRO A 33 -9.51 13.77 -19.13
CA PRO A 33 -9.15 12.81 -18.09
C PRO A 33 -9.68 11.39 -18.37
N LEU A 34 -10.79 11.26 -19.11
CA LEU A 34 -11.30 9.95 -19.52
C LEU A 34 -10.34 9.25 -20.48
N VAL A 35 -9.84 9.97 -21.50
CA VAL A 35 -8.93 9.41 -22.51
C VAL A 35 -7.58 9.05 -21.91
N THR A 36 -7.05 9.86 -20.99
CA THR A 36 -5.79 9.54 -20.30
C THR A 36 -5.96 8.36 -19.33
N TYR A 37 -7.10 8.25 -18.64
CA TYR A 37 -7.40 7.10 -17.78
C TYR A 37 -7.53 5.78 -18.55
N PHE A 38 -8.08 5.81 -19.77
CA PHE A 38 -8.22 4.63 -20.63
C PHE A 38 -7.06 4.39 -21.59
N SER A 39 -6.05 5.26 -21.60
CA SER A 39 -4.82 5.02 -22.35
C SER A 39 -4.02 3.93 -21.67
N SER A 40 -3.94 2.77 -22.31
CA SER A 40 -3.26 1.60 -21.76
C SER A 40 -1.76 1.85 -21.65
N ASP A 41 -1.19 1.74 -20.45
CA ASP A 41 0.26 1.76 -20.16
C ASP A 41 1.05 0.56 -20.75
N GLY A 42 0.52 -0.09 -21.79
CA GLY A 42 1.07 -1.32 -22.37
C GLY A 42 0.74 -1.45 -23.85
N VAL A 43 1.23 -0.52 -24.67
CA VAL A 43 1.17 -0.60 -26.13
C VAL A 43 2.54 -0.91 -26.71
N VAL A 44 2.62 -1.96 -27.51
CA VAL A 44 3.79 -2.27 -28.33
C VAL A 44 3.49 -1.82 -29.75
N GLN A 45 4.33 -0.97 -30.32
CA GLN A 45 4.16 -0.52 -31.70
C GLN A 45 4.94 -1.42 -32.65
N ILE A 46 4.24 -2.07 -33.59
CA ILE A 46 4.86 -2.87 -34.65
C ILE A 46 4.37 -2.32 -35.99
N ASN A 47 5.31 -1.89 -36.84
CA ASN A 47 5.02 -1.37 -38.19
C ASN A 47 3.95 -0.26 -38.22
N GLY A 48 4.06 0.69 -37.28
CA GLY A 48 3.12 1.82 -37.16
C GLY A 48 1.75 1.50 -36.55
N LYS A 49 1.46 0.23 -36.24
CA LYS A 49 0.24 -0.18 -35.54
C LYS A 49 0.52 -0.42 -34.06
N ASN A 50 -0.39 0.03 -33.20
CA ASN A 50 -0.32 -0.20 -31.77
C ASN A 50 -1.00 -1.53 -31.45
N TYR A 51 -0.29 -2.39 -30.72
CA TYR A 51 -0.78 -3.67 -30.22
C TYR A 51 -0.89 -3.59 -28.72
N THR A 52 -1.99 -4.11 -28.20
CA THR A 52 -2.33 -4.15 -26.78
C THR A 52 -2.38 -5.58 -26.28
N ILE A 53 -2.51 -5.75 -24.96
CA ILE A 53 -2.76 -7.07 -24.38
C ILE A 53 -4.04 -7.74 -24.92
N LYS A 54 -5.02 -6.95 -25.41
CA LYS A 54 -6.24 -7.48 -26.04
C LYS A 54 -5.96 -8.16 -27.38
N ASP A 55 -5.00 -7.64 -28.14
CA ASP A 55 -4.56 -8.27 -29.39
C ASP A 55 -3.82 -9.57 -29.09
N VAL A 56 -3.01 -9.60 -28.02
CA VAL A 56 -2.35 -10.82 -27.52
C VAL A 56 -3.38 -11.84 -27.03
N GLU A 57 -4.46 -11.42 -26.37
CA GLU A 57 -5.53 -12.32 -25.93
C GLU A 57 -6.24 -12.99 -27.11
N LYS A 58 -6.47 -12.23 -28.19
CA LYS A 58 -7.09 -12.72 -29.42
C LYS A 58 -6.20 -13.72 -30.17
N ASP A 59 -4.90 -13.45 -30.25
CA ASP A 59 -3.95 -14.28 -31.00
C ASP A 59 -3.43 -15.47 -30.17
N ASN A 60 -3.22 -15.27 -28.86
CA ASN A 60 -2.74 -16.29 -27.93
C ASN A 60 -3.29 -16.09 -26.49
N PRO A 61 -4.46 -16.69 -26.18
CA PRO A 61 -5.11 -16.48 -24.88
C PRO A 61 -4.32 -17.06 -23.70
N ARG A 62 -3.42 -18.02 -23.94
CA ARG A 62 -2.59 -18.61 -22.87
C ARG A 62 -1.56 -17.59 -22.35
N ILE A 63 -0.97 -16.80 -23.25
CA ILE A 63 -0.01 -15.76 -22.88
C ILE A 63 -0.72 -14.64 -22.13
N ALA A 64 -1.89 -14.21 -22.60
CA ALA A 64 -2.69 -13.20 -21.92
C ALA A 64 -3.08 -13.63 -20.49
N ARG A 65 -3.55 -14.87 -20.30
CA ARG A 65 -3.86 -15.40 -18.95
C ARG A 65 -2.64 -15.39 -18.03
N LYS A 66 -1.47 -15.76 -18.53
CA LYS A 66 -0.22 -15.70 -17.76
C LYS A 66 0.13 -14.26 -17.37
N PHE A 67 0.00 -13.32 -18.31
CA PHE A 67 0.22 -11.90 -18.03
C PHE A 67 -0.70 -11.37 -16.94
N TYR A 68 -2.01 -11.68 -16.99
CA TYR A 68 -2.96 -11.25 -15.97
C TYR A 68 -2.66 -11.85 -14.59
N ALA A 69 -2.32 -13.14 -14.53
CA ALA A 69 -1.95 -13.79 -13.27
C ALA A 69 -0.70 -13.15 -12.64
N GLU A 70 0.38 -12.98 -13.43
CA GLU A 70 1.62 -12.38 -12.92
C GLU A 70 1.45 -10.91 -12.55
N THR A 71 0.65 -10.17 -13.31
CA THR A 71 0.36 -8.76 -13.03
C THR A 71 -0.44 -8.62 -11.76
N ASN A 72 -1.47 -9.45 -11.56
CA ASN A 72 -2.29 -9.43 -10.36
C ASN A 72 -1.47 -9.79 -9.11
N ASP A 73 -0.60 -10.82 -9.18
CA ASP A 73 0.25 -11.19 -8.06
C ASP A 73 1.23 -10.07 -7.69
N ARG A 74 1.86 -9.44 -8.69
CA ARG A 74 2.76 -8.30 -8.47
C ARG A 74 2.01 -7.11 -7.90
N LEU A 75 0.84 -6.80 -8.46
CA LEU A 75 0.00 -5.70 -8.02
C LEU A 75 -0.45 -5.92 -6.56
N TYR A 76 -0.91 -7.12 -6.22
CA TYR A 76 -1.28 -7.49 -4.87
C TYR A 76 -0.12 -7.28 -3.90
N ARG A 77 1.09 -7.75 -4.24
CA ARG A 77 2.27 -7.56 -3.40
C ARG A 77 2.59 -6.08 -3.17
N VAL A 78 2.58 -5.28 -4.23
CA VAL A 78 2.87 -3.83 -4.14
C VAL A 78 1.82 -3.11 -3.30
N LEU A 79 0.53 -3.40 -3.52
CA LEU A 79 -0.56 -2.80 -2.75
C LEU A 79 -0.52 -3.23 -1.28
N SER A 80 -0.19 -4.48 -1.00
CA SER A 80 -0.03 -4.99 0.36
C SER A 80 1.13 -4.31 1.09
N GLU A 81 2.28 -4.13 0.43
CA GLU A 81 3.42 -3.39 0.98
C GLU A 81 3.05 -1.93 1.26
N PHE A 82 2.34 -1.28 0.33
CA PHE A 82 1.88 0.09 0.48
C PHE A 82 0.88 0.22 1.65
N ALA A 83 -0.11 -0.66 1.73
CA ALA A 83 -1.09 -0.69 2.80
C ALA A 83 -0.42 -0.88 4.16
N SER A 84 0.52 -1.82 4.26
CA SER A 84 1.29 -2.08 5.48
C SER A 84 2.03 -0.81 5.95
N LYS A 85 2.73 -0.13 5.05
CA LYS A 85 3.41 1.14 5.37
C LYS A 85 2.42 2.22 5.78
N LYS A 86 1.27 2.30 5.10
CA LYS A 86 0.24 3.31 5.38
C LYS A 86 -0.39 3.11 6.75
N VAL A 87 -0.65 1.87 7.15
CA VAL A 87 -1.17 1.53 8.49
C VAL A 87 -0.20 1.97 9.57
N VAL A 88 1.09 1.67 9.41
CA VAL A 88 2.14 2.11 10.36
C VAL A 88 2.20 3.64 10.43
N SER A 89 2.17 4.32 9.28
CA SER A 89 2.19 5.79 9.20
C SER A 89 0.97 6.44 9.87
N LEU A 90 -0.23 5.87 9.68
CA LEU A 90 -1.45 6.36 10.32
C LEU A 90 -1.40 6.13 11.84
N ALA A 91 -0.98 4.94 12.28
CA ALA A 91 -0.81 4.65 13.71
C ALA A 91 0.25 5.56 14.37
N ALA A 92 1.34 5.88 13.65
CA ALA A 92 2.37 6.82 14.10
C ALA A 92 1.78 8.22 14.31
N LYS A 93 1.01 8.69 13.32
CA LYS A 93 0.36 10.00 13.33
C LYS A 93 -0.69 10.12 14.43
N GLU A 94 -1.54 9.10 14.61
CA GLU A 94 -2.54 9.07 15.70
C GLU A 94 -1.89 9.14 17.07
N ARG A 95 -0.75 8.48 17.24
CA ARG A 95 -0.02 8.40 18.51
C ARG A 95 1.02 9.51 18.70
N ASN A 96 1.18 10.42 17.74
CA ASN A 96 2.22 11.46 17.71
C ASN A 96 3.64 10.90 17.98
N VAL A 97 3.93 9.70 17.48
CA VAL A 97 5.25 9.06 17.56
C VAL A 97 5.85 8.94 16.16
N SER A 98 7.17 8.79 16.05
CA SER A 98 7.77 8.58 14.73
C SER A 98 7.49 7.16 14.23
N GLU A 99 7.44 6.98 12.91
CA GLU A 99 7.25 5.65 12.30
C GLU A 99 8.35 4.66 12.73
N LYS A 100 9.56 5.15 13.04
CA LYS A 100 10.66 4.35 13.57
C LYS A 100 10.38 3.85 14.99
N ASP A 101 9.71 4.64 15.84
CA ASP A 101 9.42 4.24 17.23
C ASP A 101 8.32 3.17 17.34
N LEU A 102 7.53 2.98 16.27
CA LEU A 102 6.57 1.88 16.17
C LEU A 102 7.18 0.61 15.56
N LEU A 103 8.21 0.76 14.73
CA LEU A 103 8.89 -0.34 14.05
C LEU A 103 10.08 -0.88 14.85
N GLU A 104 10.74 -0.05 15.64
CA GLU A 104 11.78 -0.44 16.58
C GLU A 104 11.14 -0.64 17.96
N PRO A 105 11.04 -1.87 18.47
CA PRO A 105 10.53 -2.06 19.81
C PRO A 105 11.51 -1.39 20.79
N SER A 106 11.01 -0.55 21.68
CA SER A 106 11.74 -0.19 22.90
C SER A 106 11.92 -1.47 23.72
N ILE A 107 13.01 -2.18 23.46
CA ILE A 107 13.40 -3.34 24.27
C ILE A 107 13.87 -2.74 25.59
N GLN A 108 12.95 -2.61 26.55
CA GLN A 108 13.34 -2.35 27.93
C GLN A 108 14.34 -3.42 28.35
N SER A 109 15.55 -2.99 28.70
CA SER A 109 16.58 -3.86 29.25
C SER A 109 15.98 -4.68 30.40
N PRO A 110 16.20 -6.00 30.42
CA PRO A 110 15.68 -6.86 31.49
C PRO A 110 16.18 -6.36 32.86
N SER A 111 15.32 -6.43 33.87
CA SER A 111 15.71 -6.00 35.21
C SER A 111 16.77 -6.92 35.79
N ILE A 112 17.54 -6.44 36.77
CA ILE A 112 18.58 -7.23 37.45
C ILE A 112 17.98 -8.47 38.12
N GLU A 113 16.73 -8.37 38.58
CA GLU A 113 15.98 -9.48 39.18
C GLU A 113 15.62 -10.57 38.15
N GLU A 114 15.18 -10.17 36.94
CA GLU A 114 14.91 -11.11 35.84
C GLU A 114 16.18 -11.87 35.43
N MET A 115 17.30 -11.16 35.33
CA MET A 115 18.60 -11.77 35.00
C MET A 115 19.06 -12.76 36.08
N ARG A 116 18.86 -12.42 37.35
CA ARG A 116 19.21 -13.29 38.48
C ARG A 116 18.35 -14.55 38.53
N ALA A 117 17.04 -14.43 38.25
CA ALA A 117 16.14 -15.57 38.20
C ALA A 117 16.55 -16.58 37.12
N VAL A 118 16.95 -16.10 35.93
CA VAL A 118 17.44 -16.96 34.85
C VAL A 118 18.78 -17.60 35.21
N TYR A 119 19.70 -16.85 35.81
CA TYR A 119 20.96 -17.41 36.29
C TYR A 119 20.73 -18.55 37.29
N GLU A 120 19.87 -18.36 38.28
CA GLU A 120 19.54 -19.39 39.28
C GLU A 120 18.86 -20.62 38.67
N GLN A 121 18.06 -20.44 37.62
CA GLN A 121 17.39 -21.52 36.89
C GLN A 121 18.37 -22.36 36.06
N TYR A 122 19.41 -21.74 35.48
CA TYR A 122 20.34 -22.39 34.57
C TYR A 122 21.75 -22.60 35.16
N LYS A 123 22.01 -22.26 36.42
CA LYS A 123 23.33 -22.42 37.07
C LYS A 123 23.88 -23.85 37.06
N ASN A 124 22.98 -24.84 36.98
CA ASN A 124 23.32 -26.26 36.91
C ASN A 124 23.38 -26.80 35.47
N SER A 125 23.13 -25.94 34.47
CA SER A 125 23.22 -26.30 33.05
C SER A 125 24.70 -26.37 32.65
N PRO A 126 25.08 -27.29 31.73
CA PRO A 126 26.46 -27.39 31.22
C PRO A 126 27.01 -26.06 30.67
N ALA A 127 26.13 -25.16 30.20
CA ALA A 127 26.50 -23.87 29.62
C ALA A 127 26.97 -22.81 30.64
N LEU A 128 26.51 -22.89 31.89
CA LEU A 128 26.78 -21.90 32.95
C LEU A 128 27.56 -22.49 34.13
N GLN A 129 27.93 -23.77 34.05
CA GLN A 129 28.58 -24.50 35.13
C GLN A 129 29.91 -23.83 35.52
N GLY A 130 30.00 -23.38 36.78
CA GLY A 130 31.21 -22.79 37.36
C GLY A 130 31.48 -21.32 37.04
N LYS A 131 30.61 -20.64 36.27
CA LYS A 131 30.74 -19.20 35.98
C LYS A 131 29.94 -18.37 36.97
N SER A 132 30.48 -17.24 37.42
CA SER A 132 29.76 -16.34 38.34
C SER A 132 28.70 -15.50 37.61
N PHE A 133 27.70 -15.01 38.33
CA PHE A 133 26.63 -14.15 37.78
C PHE A 133 27.19 -12.97 36.97
N ASP A 134 28.23 -12.31 37.47
CA ASP A 134 28.85 -11.17 36.79
C ASP A 134 29.51 -11.54 35.45
N GLN A 135 30.01 -12.78 35.32
CA GLN A 135 30.64 -13.26 34.09
C GLN A 135 29.63 -13.60 32.99
N VAL A 136 28.39 -13.96 33.37
CA VAL A 136 27.34 -14.40 32.42
C VAL A 136 26.18 -13.41 32.30
N LYS A 137 26.20 -12.31 33.07
CA LYS A 137 25.17 -11.27 33.08
C LYS A 137 24.85 -10.75 31.67
N THR A 138 25.88 -10.39 30.90
CA THR A 138 25.71 -9.90 29.52
C THR A 138 25.18 -10.97 28.57
N GLU A 139 25.56 -12.24 28.78
CA GLU A 139 25.07 -13.37 27.98
C GLU A 139 23.59 -13.65 28.27
N ILE A 140 23.18 -13.56 29.54
CA ILE A 140 21.79 -13.68 29.99
C ILE A 140 20.95 -12.50 29.49
N GLU A 141 21.47 -11.28 29.56
CA GLU A 141 20.81 -10.08 29.04
C GLU A 141 20.52 -10.23 27.54
N ASN A 142 21.54 -10.59 26.75
CA ASN A 142 21.39 -10.82 25.32
C ASN A 142 20.40 -11.96 25.02
N HIS A 143 20.42 -13.03 25.81
CA HIS A 143 19.49 -14.13 25.67
C HIS A 143 18.04 -13.68 25.92
N LEU A 144 17.78 -12.95 27.01
CA LEU A 144 16.45 -12.44 27.36
C LEU A 144 15.93 -11.43 26.34
N VAL A 145 16.80 -10.54 25.86
CA VAL A 145 16.49 -9.59 24.78
C VAL A 145 16.11 -10.35 23.50
N SER A 146 16.87 -11.39 23.12
CA SER A 146 16.58 -12.20 21.94
C SER A 146 15.27 -12.99 22.05
N GLN A 147 14.95 -13.50 23.25
CA GLN A 147 13.68 -14.18 23.52
C GLN A 147 12.49 -13.23 23.45
N LYS A 148 12.60 -12.04 24.05
CA LYS A 148 11.55 -11.00 24.01
C LYS A 148 11.32 -10.52 22.57
N ARG A 149 12.39 -10.41 21.77
CA ARG A 149 12.32 -10.08 20.34
C ARG A 149 11.61 -11.17 19.53
N ARG A 150 12.02 -12.44 19.65
CA ARG A 150 11.40 -13.56 18.94
C ARG A 150 9.92 -13.77 19.28
N LYS A 151 9.52 -13.56 20.55
CA LYS A 151 8.11 -13.67 20.97
C LYS A 151 7.21 -12.57 20.40
N ARG A 152 7.75 -11.41 20.03
CA ARG A 152 7.00 -10.28 19.45
C ARG A 152 7.12 -10.15 17.94
N GLU A 153 8.11 -10.81 17.32
CA GLU A 153 8.17 -11.06 15.87
C GLU A 153 7.14 -12.11 15.42
N MET A 154 6.39 -12.73 16.35
CA MET A 154 5.16 -13.43 16.01
C MET A 154 4.22 -12.42 15.35
N PRO A 155 3.79 -12.66 14.10
CA PRO A 155 3.20 -11.63 13.28
C PRO A 155 1.95 -11.04 13.95
N PHE A 156 2.01 -9.76 14.27
CA PHE A 156 0.83 -8.95 14.53
C PHE A 156 0.16 -8.67 13.18
N PHE A 157 -0.33 -9.71 12.52
CA PHE A 157 -1.27 -9.61 11.42
C PHE A 157 -2.66 -9.88 12.00
N PRO A 158 -3.41 -8.86 12.43
CA PRO A 158 -4.85 -9.04 12.46
C PRO A 158 -5.26 -9.39 11.03
N ASN A 159 -6.08 -10.43 10.87
CA ASN A 159 -6.81 -10.74 9.66
C ASN A 159 -7.69 -9.54 9.25
N PHE A 160 -7.10 -8.45 8.77
CA PHE A 160 -7.82 -7.44 8.03
C PHE A 160 -7.99 -8.00 6.64
N ALA A 161 -9.08 -8.77 6.53
CA ALA A 161 -9.70 -9.17 5.29
C ALA A 161 -9.71 -7.98 4.33
N ILE A 162 -8.86 -8.05 3.30
CA ILE A 162 -8.96 -7.24 2.08
C ILE A 162 -10.10 -7.83 1.22
N ASP A 163 -11.19 -8.26 1.86
CA ASP A 163 -12.36 -8.87 1.21
C ASP A 163 -13.37 -7.80 0.76
N THR A 164 -13.05 -6.52 0.94
CA THR A 164 -14.00 -5.41 0.69
C THR A 164 -13.67 -4.55 -0.52
N ILE A 165 -12.63 -4.85 -1.31
CA ILE A 165 -12.24 -3.97 -2.43
C ILE A 165 -12.44 -4.60 -3.82
N PHE A 166 -12.57 -5.92 -3.95
CA PHE A 166 -12.91 -6.54 -5.24
C PHE A 166 -13.79 -7.79 -5.06
N PRO A 167 -15.04 -7.80 -5.56
CA PRO A 167 -15.86 -9.01 -5.66
C PRO A 167 -15.33 -9.98 -6.72
#